data_AF-A0A537ZCB5-F1
#
_entry.id   AF-A0A537ZCB5-F1
#
_cell.length_a   1.000
_cell.length_b   1.000
_cell.length_c   1.000
_cell.angle_alpha   90.00
_cell.angle_beta   90.00
_cell.angle_gamma   90.00
#
_symmetry.space_group_name_H-M   'P 1'
#
loop_
_entity.id
_entity.type
_entity.pdbx_description
1 polymer ?
#
loop_
_entity_poly.entity_id
_entity_poly.type
_entity_poly.pdbx_seq_one_letter_code
_entity_poly.pdbx_strand_id
1 'polypeptide(L)'
;MRPLVALGVVAALALPAAAVAHGGGHGKGAFHGHKGGKSAGHKQGKHGRALIVKGTVSAVGTGTIDVLVTGGNHRGRALKGQTVTFDVSNARIVVADVNGDGSRDLADVAVGDRVVVQSRVDKGATVDPSQPLVAKRVVDQGAASTGGSGDTTDTGSGDTTDTGGDSGSTPTP
;
A
#
# COMPACT_ATOMS: atom_id res chain seq x y z
N MET A 1 -34.63 -21.29 14.63
CA MET A 1 -35.09 -21.03 16.00
C MET A 1 -34.25 -21.84 16.97
N ARG A 2 -33.89 -21.18 18.08
CA ARG A 2 -33.26 -21.66 19.33
C ARG A 2 -31.72 -21.73 19.39
N PRO A 3 -31.18 -21.37 20.57
CA PRO A 3 -29.97 -20.54 20.73
C PRO A 3 -28.90 -21.27 21.56
N LEU A 4 -27.76 -20.63 21.82
CA LEU A 4 -27.06 -20.74 23.12
C LEU A 4 -25.97 -19.66 23.22
N VAL A 5 -26.26 -18.66 24.06
CA VAL A 5 -25.33 -17.67 24.60
C VAL A 5 -24.69 -18.29 25.84
N ALA A 6 -23.36 -18.32 25.92
CA ALA A 6 -22.63 -18.72 27.12
C ALA A 6 -21.89 -17.51 27.69
N LEU A 7 -22.39 -17.04 28.85
CA LEU A 7 -21.79 -16.04 29.74
C LEU A 7 -20.69 -16.72 30.57
N GLY A 8 -19.47 -16.18 30.59
CA GLY A 8 -18.33 -16.72 31.35
C GLY A 8 -17.58 -15.63 32.12
N VAL A 9 -17.41 -15.86 33.42
CA VAL A 9 -17.14 -14.90 34.52
C VAL A 9 -15.66 -14.43 34.63
N VAL A 10 -15.49 -13.24 35.22
CA VAL A 10 -14.29 -12.46 35.61
C VAL A 10 -13.55 -13.02 36.83
N ALA A 11 -12.20 -12.89 36.89
CA ALA A 11 -11.36 -12.63 38.08
C ALA A 11 -9.87 -12.91 37.75
N ALA A 12 -8.82 -12.28 38.31
CA ALA A 12 -8.60 -11.13 39.16
C ALA A 12 -7.08 -10.81 39.13
N LEU A 13 -6.72 -9.57 39.46
CA LEU A 13 -5.37 -8.99 39.52
C LEU A 13 -4.48 -9.59 40.63
N ALA A 14 -3.20 -9.80 40.35
CA ALA A 14 -2.17 -9.93 41.38
C ALA A 14 -0.82 -9.38 40.88
N LEU A 15 -0.43 -8.20 41.38
CA LEU A 15 0.92 -7.65 41.26
C LEU A 15 1.63 -7.78 42.62
N PRO A 16 2.87 -8.31 42.70
CA PRO A 16 3.74 -8.06 43.82
C PRO A 16 4.65 -6.87 43.51
N ALA A 17 4.43 -5.77 44.24
CA ALA A 17 5.43 -4.73 44.45
C ALA A 17 6.35 -5.16 45.59
N ALA A 18 7.66 -5.15 45.36
CA ALA A 18 8.68 -5.19 46.42
C ALA A 18 9.89 -4.36 45.99
N ALA A 19 10.24 -3.43 46.87
CA ALA A 19 11.33 -2.47 46.82
C ALA A 19 12.64 -3.06 47.40
N VAL A 20 13.69 -2.21 47.53
CA VAL A 20 15.01 -2.38 48.20
C VAL A 20 16.15 -2.79 47.24
N ALA A 21 17.35 -2.21 47.25
CA ALA A 21 17.93 -1.00 47.84
C ALA A 21 19.29 -0.72 47.15
N HIS A 22 19.83 0.45 47.47
CA HIS A 22 21.14 1.00 47.11
C HIS A 22 22.33 0.04 47.21
N GLY A 23 23.26 0.16 46.25
CA GLY A 23 24.62 -0.34 46.35
C GLY A 23 25.51 0.34 45.30
N GLY A 24 26.31 1.32 45.73
CA GLY A 24 27.28 2.00 44.89
C GLY A 24 28.40 1.07 44.42
N GLY A 25 28.94 1.37 43.24
CA GLY A 25 30.09 0.65 42.69
C GLY A 25 30.52 1.26 41.36
N HIS A 26 31.34 2.30 41.42
CA HIS A 26 32.10 2.77 40.26
C HIS A 26 33.15 1.70 39.90
N GLY A 27 32.98 1.05 38.76
CA GLY A 27 33.96 0.13 38.19
C GLY A 27 34.18 0.45 36.72
N LYS A 28 35.28 1.16 36.42
CA LYS A 28 35.80 1.29 35.05
C LYS A 28 36.29 -0.09 34.59
N GLY A 29 35.73 -0.60 33.51
CA GLY A 29 36.19 -1.82 32.85
C GLY A 29 35.77 -1.80 31.39
N ALA A 30 36.63 -1.27 30.53
CA ALA A 30 36.47 -1.31 29.09
C ALA A 30 37.00 -2.64 28.58
N PHE A 31 36.15 -3.64 28.32
CA PHE A 31 36.47 -4.74 27.39
C PHE A 31 35.20 -5.28 26.72
N HIS A 32 35.33 -5.48 25.41
CA HIS A 32 34.35 -6.05 24.50
C HIS A 32 33.79 -7.39 24.99
N GLY A 33 32.47 -7.53 24.93
CA GLY A 33 31.80 -8.81 25.14
C GLY A 33 30.35 -8.71 24.66
N HIS A 34 30.11 -9.15 23.43
CA HIS A 34 28.78 -9.27 22.85
C HIS A 34 27.91 -10.14 23.77
N LYS A 35 26.95 -9.52 24.47
CA LYS A 35 25.97 -10.25 25.27
C LYS A 35 25.11 -11.10 24.34
N GLY A 36 25.13 -12.41 24.60
CA GLY A 36 24.22 -13.38 24.04
C GLY A 36 22.77 -12.97 24.30
N GLY A 37 22.07 -12.61 23.23
CA GLY A 37 20.63 -12.68 23.18
C GLY A 37 20.23 -14.14 23.02
N LYS A 38 19.36 -14.63 23.89
CA LYS A 38 18.66 -15.89 23.69
C LYS A 38 17.78 -15.77 22.45
N SER A 39 18.34 -16.09 21.29
CA SER A 39 17.57 -16.33 20.09
C SER A 39 16.85 -17.66 20.28
N ALA A 40 15.62 -17.59 20.78
CA ALA A 40 14.64 -18.63 20.53
C ALA A 40 14.72 -18.92 19.02
N GLY A 41 15.10 -20.16 18.69
CA GLY A 41 15.35 -20.58 17.32
C GLY A 41 14.08 -20.44 16.50
N HIS A 42 13.84 -19.25 15.95
CA HIS A 42 13.02 -19.09 14.78
C HIS A 42 13.73 -19.89 13.70
N LYS A 43 13.20 -21.09 13.44
CA LYS A 43 13.50 -21.88 12.24
C LYS A 43 13.65 -20.86 11.12
N GLN A 44 14.86 -20.75 10.56
CA GLN A 44 15.12 -19.98 9.34
C GLN A 44 14.36 -20.69 8.23
N GLY A 45 13.03 -20.55 8.24
CA GLY A 45 12.17 -20.88 7.12
C GLY A 45 12.73 -20.06 5.98
N LYS A 46 13.16 -20.75 4.93
CA LYS A 46 13.76 -20.19 3.71
C LYS A 46 13.18 -18.81 3.48
N HIS A 47 13.99 -17.76 3.65
CA HIS A 47 13.50 -16.39 3.60
C HIS A 47 12.93 -16.13 2.19
N GLY A 48 11.63 -16.31 2.03
CA GLY A 48 10.90 -15.97 0.82
C GLY A 48 11.10 -14.48 0.55
N ARG A 49 11.25 -14.14 -0.72
CA ARG A 49 11.50 -12.75 -1.14
C ARG A 49 10.16 -12.07 -1.40
N ALA A 50 10.11 -10.78 -1.09
CA ALA A 50 8.96 -9.96 -1.46
C ALA A 50 8.97 -9.73 -2.98
N LEU A 51 7.88 -10.13 -3.63
CA LEU A 51 7.52 -9.70 -4.97
C LEU A 51 6.56 -8.51 -4.81
N ILE A 52 6.93 -7.35 -5.32
CA ILE A 52 6.06 -6.16 -5.28
C ILE A 52 5.80 -5.75 -6.72
N VAL A 53 4.53 -5.66 -7.06
CA VAL A 53 4.04 -5.33 -8.39
C VAL A 53 3.04 -4.19 -8.26
N LYS A 54 3.10 -3.29 -9.24
CA LYS A 54 2.20 -2.14 -9.38
C LYS A 54 1.51 -2.30 -10.72
N GLY A 55 0.21 -2.05 -10.76
CA GLY A 55 -0.55 -2.25 -11.98
C GLY A 55 -1.96 -1.71 -11.87
N THR A 56 -2.75 -2.05 -12.87
CA THR A 56 -4.17 -1.71 -12.95
C THR A 56 -4.98 -2.97 -12.88
N VAL A 57 -6.06 -2.98 -12.11
CA VAL A 57 -6.98 -4.11 -12.02
C VAL A 57 -7.69 -4.27 -13.36
N SER A 58 -7.58 -5.44 -13.98
CA SER A 58 -8.26 -5.78 -15.23
C SER A 58 -9.51 -6.61 -15.00
N ALA A 59 -9.54 -7.43 -13.94
CA ALA A 59 -10.70 -8.19 -13.52
C ALA A 59 -10.66 -8.43 -12.01
N VAL A 60 -11.85 -8.53 -11.40
CA VAL A 60 -12.03 -8.88 -9.99
C VAL A 60 -12.85 -10.15 -9.93
N GLY A 61 -12.32 -11.18 -9.26
CA GLY A 61 -12.99 -12.46 -9.03
C GLY A 61 -13.27 -12.69 -7.55
N THR A 62 -13.86 -13.84 -7.23
CA THR A 62 -14.09 -14.23 -5.83
C THR A 62 -12.78 -14.65 -5.17
N GLY A 63 -12.15 -13.73 -4.44
CA GLY A 63 -10.88 -13.99 -3.75
C GLY A 63 -9.65 -13.92 -4.67
N THR A 64 -9.81 -13.49 -5.92
CA THR A 64 -8.70 -13.25 -6.86
C THR A 64 -8.84 -11.90 -7.56
N ILE A 65 -7.72 -11.34 -7.99
CA ILE A 65 -7.68 -10.16 -8.87
C ILE A 65 -6.70 -10.39 -10.01
N ASP A 66 -7.08 -9.97 -11.20
CA ASP A 66 -6.18 -9.89 -12.34
C ASP A 66 -5.64 -8.48 -12.45
N VAL A 67 -4.32 -8.36 -12.50
CA VAL A 67 -3.64 -7.06 -12.53
C VAL A 67 -2.77 -6.98 -13.77
N LEU A 68 -3.03 -5.99 -14.62
CA LEU A 68 -2.13 -5.58 -15.68
C LEU A 68 -0.95 -4.85 -15.05
N VAL A 69 0.21 -5.50 -15.01
CA VAL A 69 1.39 -4.99 -14.33
C VAL A 69 2.03 -3.85 -15.15
N THR A 70 2.14 -2.67 -14.55
CA THR A 70 2.81 -1.51 -15.14
C THR A 70 4.24 -1.32 -14.61
N GLY A 71 4.54 -1.89 -13.44
CA GLY A 71 5.87 -1.84 -12.85
C GLY A 71 6.00 -2.65 -11.56
N GLY A 72 7.14 -2.54 -10.89
CA GLY A 72 7.37 -3.26 -9.65
C GLY A 72 8.80 -3.15 -9.13
N ASN A 73 9.11 -3.93 -8.10
CA ASN A 73 10.48 -4.08 -7.62
C ASN A 73 11.34 -4.85 -8.66
N HIS A 74 12.63 -5.06 -8.38
CA HIS A 74 13.55 -5.75 -9.31
C HIS A 74 12.99 -7.08 -9.87
N ARG A 75 12.18 -7.80 -9.09
CA ARG A 75 11.55 -9.06 -9.55
C ARG A 75 10.24 -8.82 -10.28
N GLY A 76 9.41 -7.88 -9.81
CA GLY A 76 8.16 -7.51 -10.45
C GLY A 76 8.33 -6.85 -11.83
N ARG A 77 9.48 -6.22 -12.10
CA ARG A 77 9.78 -5.62 -13.42
C ARG A 77 9.72 -6.62 -14.57
N ALA A 78 10.03 -7.89 -14.34
CA ALA A 78 9.96 -8.93 -15.36
C ALA A 78 8.52 -9.22 -15.82
N LEU A 79 7.53 -8.89 -14.98
CA LEU A 79 6.11 -9.11 -15.26
C LEU A 79 5.46 -7.89 -15.92
N LYS A 80 6.20 -6.81 -16.18
CA LYS A 80 5.65 -5.58 -16.78
C LYS A 80 5.02 -5.88 -18.15
N GLY A 81 3.82 -5.35 -18.37
CA GLY A 81 3.03 -5.55 -19.58
C GLY A 81 2.23 -6.85 -19.60
N GLN A 82 2.30 -7.66 -18.53
CA GLN A 82 1.58 -8.92 -18.43
C GLN A 82 0.41 -8.78 -17.45
N THR A 83 -0.67 -9.49 -17.74
CA THR A 83 -1.77 -9.68 -16.79
C THR A 83 -1.41 -10.85 -15.90
N VAL A 84 -1.41 -10.62 -14.59
CA VAL A 84 -1.07 -11.64 -13.59
C VAL A 84 -2.23 -11.79 -12.62
N THR A 85 -2.64 -13.03 -12.39
CA THR A 85 -3.68 -13.36 -11.41
C THR A 85 -3.07 -13.48 -10.02
N PHE A 86 -3.68 -12.81 -9.04
CA PHE A 86 -3.31 -12.88 -7.64
C PHE A 86 -4.45 -13.46 -6.81
N ASP A 87 -4.14 -14.45 -5.98
CA ASP A 87 -5.04 -14.92 -4.92
C ASP A 87 -4.92 -14.00 -3.70
N VAL A 88 -6.02 -13.33 -3.38
CA VAL A 88 -6.14 -12.36 -2.29
C VAL A 88 -6.93 -12.89 -1.10
N SER A 89 -7.38 -14.15 -1.12
CA SER A 89 -8.23 -14.76 -0.09
C SER A 89 -7.64 -14.68 1.32
N ASN A 90 -6.30 -14.69 1.42
CA ASN A 90 -5.55 -14.58 2.68
C ASN A 90 -4.68 -13.31 2.74
N ALA A 91 -4.93 -12.35 1.84
CA ALA A 91 -4.18 -11.12 1.77
C ALA A 91 -4.73 -10.07 2.73
N ARG A 92 -3.84 -9.20 3.22
CA ARG A 92 -4.26 -7.97 3.88
C ARG A 92 -4.70 -6.95 2.81
N ILE A 93 -5.98 -6.66 2.75
CA ILE A 93 -6.54 -5.66 1.84
C ILE A 93 -6.47 -4.28 2.52
N VAL A 94 -5.94 -3.29 1.82
CA VAL A 94 -5.88 -1.89 2.24
C VAL A 94 -6.56 -1.08 1.16
N VAL A 95 -7.82 -0.75 1.40
CA VAL A 95 -8.73 -0.04 0.49
C VAL A 95 -9.37 1.11 1.23
N ALA A 96 -9.87 2.10 0.47
CA ALA A 96 -10.87 3.02 0.98
C ALA A 96 -12.23 2.32 0.95
N ASP A 97 -13.09 2.60 1.93
CA ASP A 97 -14.49 2.19 1.88
C ASP A 97 -15.20 3.13 0.90
N VAL A 98 -15.47 2.64 -0.31
CA VAL A 98 -16.06 3.43 -1.40
C VAL A 98 -17.55 3.15 -1.56
N ASN A 99 -18.02 1.99 -1.08
CA ASN A 99 -19.41 1.58 -1.18
C ASN A 99 -20.25 2.02 0.04
N GLY A 100 -19.61 2.47 1.12
CA GLY A 100 -20.23 3.00 2.33
C GLY A 100 -20.82 1.92 3.25
N ASP A 101 -20.41 0.66 3.12
CA ASP A 101 -20.93 -0.46 3.93
C ASP A 101 -20.22 -0.60 5.29
N GLY A 102 -19.18 0.19 5.54
CA GLY A 102 -18.39 0.19 6.78
C GLY A 102 -17.34 -0.92 6.86
N SER A 103 -17.27 -1.79 5.84
CA SER A 103 -16.24 -2.79 5.63
C SER A 103 -15.18 -2.25 4.66
N ARG A 104 -13.99 -2.84 4.70
CA ARG A 104 -12.88 -2.48 3.80
C ARG A 104 -12.33 -3.75 3.19
N ASP A 105 -12.94 -4.18 2.10
CA ASP A 105 -12.68 -5.49 1.52
C ASP A 105 -12.54 -5.45 -0.01
N LEU A 106 -12.68 -6.61 -0.65
CA LEU A 106 -12.49 -6.71 -2.10
C LEU A 106 -13.65 -6.06 -2.89
N ALA A 107 -14.83 -5.88 -2.28
CA ALA A 107 -15.96 -5.21 -2.91
C ALA A 107 -15.70 -3.72 -3.17
N ASP A 108 -14.74 -3.13 -2.45
CA ASP A 108 -14.28 -1.76 -2.65
C ASP A 108 -13.29 -1.61 -3.82
N VAL A 109 -12.82 -2.71 -4.41
CA VAL A 109 -11.85 -2.69 -5.52
C VAL A 109 -12.60 -2.83 -6.84
N ALA A 110 -12.37 -1.90 -7.77
CA ALA A 110 -12.97 -1.89 -9.09
C ALA A 110 -11.96 -2.14 -10.22
N VAL A 111 -12.46 -2.57 -11.37
CA VAL A 111 -11.67 -2.65 -12.61
C VAL A 111 -11.27 -1.23 -13.03
N GLY A 112 -10.01 -1.05 -13.40
CA GLY A 112 -9.43 0.26 -13.71
C GLY A 112 -8.71 0.93 -12.54
N ASP A 113 -8.83 0.39 -11.33
CA ASP A 113 -8.11 0.90 -10.16
C ASP A 113 -6.63 0.56 -10.21
N ARG A 114 -5.81 1.48 -9.70
CA ARG A 114 -4.38 1.28 -9.55
C ARG A 114 -4.12 0.56 -8.24
N VAL A 115 -3.39 -0.54 -8.32
CA VAL A 115 -3.10 -1.36 -7.15
C VAL A 115 -1.60 -1.61 -6.98
N VAL A 116 -1.20 -1.77 -5.72
CA VAL A 116 0.11 -2.30 -5.35
C VAL A 116 -0.10 -3.63 -4.65
N VAL A 117 0.38 -4.69 -5.30
CA VAL A 117 0.29 -6.06 -4.78
C VAL A 117 1.66 -6.49 -4.26
N GLN A 118 1.67 -7.03 -3.05
CA GLN A 118 2.83 -7.64 -2.44
C GLN A 118 2.59 -9.13 -2.23
N SER A 119 3.41 -9.96 -2.84
CA SER A 119 3.40 -11.42 -2.71
C SER A 119 4.73 -11.92 -2.12
N ARG A 120 4.74 -13.17 -1.66
CA ARG A 120 5.98 -13.87 -1.28
C ARG A 120 6.27 -14.97 -2.28
N VAL A 121 7.48 -14.97 -2.81
CA VAL A 121 7.99 -16.00 -3.70
C VAL A 121 9.19 -16.70 -3.08
N ASP A 122 9.30 -18.00 -3.32
CA ASP A 122 10.43 -18.77 -2.82
C ASP A 122 11.75 -18.28 -3.40
N LYS A 123 12.82 -18.42 -2.61
CA LYS A 123 14.16 -17.99 -3.03
C LYS A 123 14.62 -18.84 -4.22
N GLY A 124 14.71 -18.22 -5.39
CA GLY A 124 15.19 -18.87 -6.62
C GLY A 124 14.07 -19.42 -7.51
N ALA A 125 12.81 -19.32 -7.09
CA ALA A 125 11.69 -19.66 -7.95
C ALA A 125 11.55 -18.62 -9.08
N THR A 126 11.34 -19.10 -10.30
CA THR A 126 10.89 -18.27 -11.43
C THR A 126 9.41 -17.99 -11.23
N VAL A 127 9.02 -16.72 -11.39
CA VAL A 127 7.61 -16.33 -11.30
C VAL A 127 6.96 -16.60 -12.65
N ASP A 128 6.01 -17.52 -12.67
CA ASP A 128 5.18 -17.80 -13.83
C ASP A 128 3.92 -16.93 -13.78
N PRO A 129 3.69 -16.05 -14.77
CA PRO A 129 2.49 -15.19 -14.84
C PRO A 129 1.19 -15.97 -15.05
N SER A 130 1.26 -17.21 -15.55
CA SER A 130 0.09 -18.06 -15.81
C SER A 130 -0.45 -18.78 -14.57
N GLN A 131 0.32 -18.78 -13.48
CA GLN A 131 -0.07 -19.40 -12.22
C GLN A 131 -0.54 -18.33 -11.22
N PRO A 132 -1.67 -18.55 -10.51
CA PRO A 132 -2.11 -17.63 -9.47
C PRO A 132 -1.06 -17.43 -8.39
N LEU A 133 -0.69 -16.17 -8.13
CA LEU A 133 0.27 -15.82 -7.09
C LEU A 133 -0.43 -15.43 -5.80
N VAL A 134 -0.07 -16.07 -4.69
CA VAL A 134 -0.65 -15.73 -3.39
C VAL A 134 -0.18 -14.35 -2.93
N ALA A 135 -1.10 -13.40 -2.84
CA ALA A 135 -0.87 -12.08 -2.29
C ALA A 135 -0.83 -12.11 -0.76
N LYS A 136 0.07 -11.32 -0.19
CA LYS A 136 0.14 -11.04 1.24
C LYS A 136 -0.51 -9.71 1.58
N ARG A 137 -0.46 -8.76 0.64
CA ARG A 137 -1.07 -7.45 0.80
C ARG A 137 -1.48 -6.88 -0.55
N VAL A 138 -2.65 -6.28 -0.60
CA VAL A 138 -3.11 -5.46 -1.72
C VAL A 138 -3.38 -4.06 -1.17
N VAL A 139 -2.87 -3.05 -1.87
CA VAL A 139 -3.16 -1.65 -1.58
C VAL A 139 -3.84 -1.09 -2.80
N ASP A 140 -5.10 -0.70 -2.66
CA ASP A 140 -5.79 0.08 -3.65
C ASP A 140 -5.38 1.56 -3.57
N GLN A 141 -5.16 2.15 -4.73
CA GLN A 141 -4.81 3.56 -4.91
C GLN A 141 -5.91 4.32 -5.68
N GLY A 142 -7.07 3.69 -5.86
CA GLY A 142 -8.21 4.20 -6.62
C GLY A 142 -7.96 4.26 -8.12
N ALA A 143 -8.95 4.78 -8.83
CA ALA A 143 -8.97 4.86 -10.28
C ALA A 143 -7.66 5.43 -10.85
N ALA A 144 -7.21 4.85 -11.96
CA ALA A 144 -6.21 5.51 -12.78
C ALA A 144 -6.77 6.89 -13.17
N SER A 145 -6.10 7.97 -12.75
CA SER A 145 -6.43 9.28 -13.26
C SER A 145 -6.23 9.24 -14.77
N THR A 146 -7.33 9.17 -15.52
CA THR A 146 -7.37 9.35 -16.96
C THR A 146 -6.86 10.75 -17.20
N GLY A 147 -5.55 10.87 -17.39
CA GLY A 147 -4.88 12.10 -17.71
C GLY A 147 -5.30 12.56 -19.09
N GLY A 148 -6.50 13.11 -19.18
CA GLY A 148 -6.70 14.29 -19.98
C GLY A 148 -5.67 15.30 -19.50
N SER A 149 -4.70 15.58 -20.36
CA SER A 149 -3.97 16.83 -20.36
C SER A 149 -4.99 17.93 -20.64
N GLY A 150 -5.81 18.24 -19.64
CA GLY A 150 -6.57 19.48 -19.58
C GLY A 150 -5.61 20.58 -19.22
N ASP A 151 -4.68 20.87 -20.14
CA ASP A 151 -4.04 22.16 -20.17
C ASP A 151 -5.14 23.14 -20.54
N THR A 152 -5.54 23.90 -19.52
CA THR A 152 -6.58 24.91 -19.55
C THR A 152 -6.40 25.81 -20.77
N THR A 153 -7.32 25.72 -21.72
CA THR A 153 -7.56 26.82 -22.65
C THR A 153 -8.11 27.97 -21.82
N ASP A 154 -7.22 28.82 -21.30
CA ASP A 154 -7.57 30.11 -20.74
C ASP A 154 -8.05 31.00 -21.89
N THR A 155 -9.32 30.82 -22.26
CA THR A 155 -10.07 31.79 -23.06
C THR A 155 -10.64 32.83 -22.10
N GLY A 156 -9.76 33.62 -21.50
CA GLY A 156 -10.08 34.85 -20.81
C GLY A 156 -10.20 35.98 -21.81
N SER A 157 -11.41 36.20 -22.31
CA SER A 157 -11.79 37.33 -23.13
C SER A 157 -11.69 38.65 -22.33
N GLY A 158 -10.74 39.50 -22.73
CA GLY A 158 -10.84 40.97 -22.75
C GLY A 158 -10.82 41.74 -21.43
N ASP A 159 -9.76 42.53 -21.21
CA ASP A 159 -9.93 43.94 -20.84
C ASP A 159 -8.69 44.77 -21.23
N THR A 160 -8.98 46.01 -21.56
CA THR A 160 -8.23 47.04 -22.28
C THR A 160 -7.10 47.70 -21.48
N THR A 161 -5.97 47.96 -22.13
CA THR A 161 -5.19 49.22 -22.04
C THR A 161 -4.13 49.21 -23.13
N ASP A 162 -4.48 49.75 -24.30
CA ASP A 162 -3.49 50.21 -25.27
C ASP A 162 -3.45 51.74 -25.17
N THR A 163 -2.47 52.24 -24.44
CA THR A 163 -2.20 53.66 -24.26
C THR A 163 -0.84 53.94 -24.88
N GLY A 164 -0.81 54.33 -26.16
CA GLY A 164 0.41 54.87 -26.76
C GLY A 164 0.44 54.90 -28.29
N GLY A 165 0.07 56.05 -28.87
CA GLY A 165 0.30 56.38 -30.28
C GLY A 165 -0.73 57.41 -30.74
N ASP A 166 -0.54 58.70 -30.42
CA ASP A 166 0.29 59.66 -31.16
C ASP A 166 -0.07 59.82 -32.65
N SER A 167 -0.19 61.10 -33.03
CA SER A 167 -0.15 61.68 -34.37
C SER A 167 -1.43 61.71 -35.21
N GLY A 168 -2.09 62.88 -35.18
CA GLY A 168 -2.03 63.74 -36.37
C GLY A 168 -3.35 64.10 -37.07
N SER A 169 -3.64 65.42 -37.04
CA SER A 169 -4.15 66.22 -38.18
C SER A 169 -5.60 65.97 -38.64
N THR A 170 -6.50 66.93 -38.88
CA THR A 170 -6.58 68.41 -38.94
C THR A 170 -8.06 68.71 -39.16
N PRO A 171 -8.66 69.78 -38.62
CA PRO A 171 -10.02 70.18 -39.00
C PRO A 171 -9.98 71.20 -40.14
N THR A 172 -10.77 70.98 -41.19
CA THR A 172 -11.07 72.01 -42.19
C THR A 172 -12.39 71.68 -42.90
N PRO A 173 -13.12 72.69 -43.38
CA PRO A 173 -13.72 73.81 -42.67
C PRO A 173 -15.26 73.67 -42.52
#